data_AF-A0A1B7M3L0-F1
#
_entry.id   AF-A0A1B7M3L0-F1
#
_cell.length_a   1.000
_cell.length_b   1.000
_cell.length_c   1.000
_cell.angle_alpha   90.00
_cell.angle_beta   90.00
_cell.angle_gamma   90.00
#
_symmetry.space_group_name_H-M   'P 1'
#
loop_
_entity.id
_entity.type
_entity.pdbx_description
1 polymer ?
#
loop_
_entity_poly.entity_id
_entity_poly.type
_entity_poly.pdbx_seq_one_letter_code
_entity_poly.pdbx_strand_id
1 'polypeptide(L)'
;MAKKPSESSEALARLKKSQSSAHPDTSAEQSLTSGTSAGDDADKQPQAAKKSAARPSTGEKVTVRDRLNAWLDSFRGPTQEDIERAIAETPDRLQARWEKLQDDRRKAREEQERLQQLALDIQEAKEALETQRERESERMARLEREQAALARRRQQERETEALLKAARELESDDIPAPENRPMLQRDDEYLSDEELLERARQNLPEWQRLERLVTKARAIEAQTPPPPPEDQLEEVDDGEEVVLPFPEPVTDDPEPQHLDGFRRITLSISWVLFVVVGLFALGWMGPWPSIVDAHDGLYQGSTSLMSMAAWHVLAWPLLWALMMVYTLYQWAPSQISAMRNRATAWYVSNAMLLASGTILLAHFQDYGLEIITSCGAVVLLYRAVKNLNVYTERTSKERFLVDVPIGAFTGWMLIFSATTVFTGMAAWNISDLLFIPEIIWAIIATLILLVLLSQLSLTGRGRMSVVLGFTFGLSAIVGSRLFGENNSFLLVGIALLGLFVILAATENRRYQISVAEKRAMEHLTYIDSDDNYSAQ
;
A
#
# COMPACT_ATOMS: atom_id res chain seq x y z
N MET A 1 -0.59 55.49 -8.28
CA MET A 1 -1.19 54.19 -8.59
C MET A 1 -1.04 53.28 -7.38
N ALA A 2 -2.11 53.12 -6.60
CA ALA A 2 -2.09 52.37 -5.34
C ALA A 2 -2.11 50.86 -5.62
N LYS A 3 -1.17 50.14 -5.01
CA LYS A 3 -0.96 48.69 -5.15
C LYS A 3 -2.00 47.97 -4.28
N LYS A 4 -2.81 47.09 -4.88
CA LYS A 4 -3.72 46.21 -4.14
C LYS A 4 -2.90 45.27 -3.23
N PRO A 5 -3.30 45.08 -1.96
CA PRO A 5 -2.66 44.10 -1.08
C PRO A 5 -2.95 42.67 -1.59
N SER A 6 -1.98 41.77 -1.45
CA SER A 6 -2.11 40.36 -1.84
C SER A 6 -3.08 39.65 -0.89
N GLU A 7 -3.88 38.73 -1.43
CA GLU A 7 -4.88 37.92 -0.70
C GLU A 7 -4.28 37.17 0.50
N SER A 8 -2.98 36.86 0.44
CA SER A 8 -2.21 36.30 1.56
C SER A 8 -2.09 37.23 2.78
N SER A 9 -2.04 38.55 2.58
CA SER A 9 -2.00 39.53 3.67
C SER A 9 -3.36 39.70 4.34
N GLU A 10 -4.45 39.55 3.59
CA GLU A 10 -5.82 39.57 4.14
C GLU A 10 -6.14 38.27 4.88
N ALA A 11 -5.66 37.12 4.40
CA ALA A 11 -5.78 35.85 5.10
C ALA A 11 -5.01 35.85 6.44
N LEU A 12 -3.77 36.37 6.45
CA LEU A 12 -2.98 36.56 7.67
C LEU A 12 -3.61 37.57 8.63
N ALA A 13 -4.22 38.65 8.11
CA ALA A 13 -4.93 39.62 8.94
C ALA A 13 -6.21 39.02 9.58
N ARG A 14 -6.90 38.12 8.89
CA ARG A 14 -8.07 37.39 9.43
C ARG A 14 -7.68 36.39 10.52
N LEU A 15 -6.58 35.67 10.34
CA LEU A 15 -6.00 34.77 11.35
C LEU A 15 -5.54 35.52 12.61
N LYS A 16 -4.93 36.69 12.45
CA LYS A 16 -4.51 37.52 13.58
C LYS A 16 -5.70 38.12 14.33
N LYS A 17 -6.81 38.39 13.62
CA LYS A 17 -8.06 38.87 14.20
C LYS A 17 -8.84 37.77 14.94
N SER A 18 -8.78 36.51 14.48
CA SER A 18 -9.41 35.37 15.19
C SER A 18 -8.62 34.92 16.42
N GLN A 19 -7.28 35.04 16.40
CA GLN A 19 -6.44 34.81 17.58
C GLN A 19 -6.61 35.92 18.63
N SER A 20 -6.84 37.18 18.23
CA SER A 20 -7.04 38.30 19.16
C SER A 20 -8.38 38.24 19.92
N SER A 21 -9.36 37.45 19.47
CA SER A 21 -10.64 37.26 20.17
C SER A 21 -10.60 36.16 21.24
N ALA A 22 -9.45 35.50 21.44
CA ALA A 22 -9.31 34.36 22.34
C ALA A 22 -8.08 34.52 23.28
N HIS A 23 -8.10 35.53 24.15
CA HIS A 23 -7.57 35.41 25.52
C HIS A 23 -7.88 36.66 26.36
N PRO A 24 -8.40 36.52 27.60
CA PRO A 24 -8.24 37.56 28.61
C PRO A 24 -6.87 37.46 29.27
N ASP A 25 -6.33 38.64 29.56
CA ASP A 25 -5.13 39.01 30.30
C ASP A 25 -4.38 37.94 31.09
N THR A 26 -3.05 37.91 30.91
CA THR A 26 -2.11 37.86 32.04
C THR A 26 -0.71 38.29 31.60
N SER A 27 -0.36 39.51 31.98
CA SER A 27 1.02 40.00 32.02
C SER A 27 1.74 39.36 33.20
N ALA A 28 2.93 38.78 32.99
CA ALA A 28 4.08 38.95 33.88
C ALA A 28 5.32 38.25 33.32
N GLU A 29 6.33 39.06 33.03
CA GLU A 29 7.74 38.69 32.99
C GLU A 29 8.28 38.32 34.41
N GLN A 30 9.44 37.67 34.38
CA GLN A 30 10.52 37.63 35.39
C GLN A 30 10.66 36.44 36.36
N SER A 31 11.65 35.61 36.00
CA SER A 31 12.85 35.23 36.77
C SER A 31 12.78 34.23 37.93
N LEU A 32 13.45 33.08 37.69
CA LEU A 32 14.56 32.49 38.44
C LEU A 32 14.38 32.10 39.93
N THR A 33 14.54 30.79 40.20
CA THR A 33 15.56 30.14 41.08
C THR A 33 15.05 28.96 41.91
N SER A 34 15.79 27.84 41.79
CA SER A 34 16.15 26.78 42.75
C SER A 34 15.41 26.59 44.09
N GLY A 35 15.19 25.32 44.45
CA GLY A 35 15.54 24.80 45.78
C GLY A 35 14.43 24.12 46.61
N THR A 36 14.57 22.79 46.75
CA THR A 36 14.48 21.97 47.99
C THR A 36 13.30 22.09 48.98
N SER A 37 12.81 20.90 49.39
CA SER A 37 12.36 20.50 50.74
C SER A 37 10.86 20.45 51.06
N ALA A 38 10.54 19.31 51.69
CA ALA A 38 9.41 18.86 52.51
C ALA A 38 8.54 19.89 53.27
N GLY A 39 7.29 19.47 53.53
CA GLY A 39 6.62 19.66 54.82
C GLY A 39 5.32 20.47 54.81
N ASP A 40 4.23 19.78 55.14
CA ASP A 40 3.03 20.18 55.90
C ASP A 40 2.13 21.39 55.55
N ASP A 41 0.85 21.11 55.84
CA ASP A 41 -0.26 21.99 56.22
C ASP A 41 -0.94 22.91 55.18
N ALA A 42 -2.12 22.41 54.78
CA ALA A 42 -3.42 22.99 55.07
C ALA A 42 -3.77 24.41 54.55
N ASP A 43 -4.73 24.37 53.62
CA ASP A 43 -5.98 25.15 53.67
C ASP A 43 -6.01 26.53 53.01
N LYS A 44 -6.74 26.62 51.88
CA LYS A 44 -7.91 27.52 51.70
C LYS A 44 -8.46 27.43 50.27
N GLN A 45 -9.65 26.83 50.14
CA GLN A 45 -10.62 27.19 49.10
C GLN A 45 -11.29 28.53 49.43
N PRO A 46 -11.78 29.26 48.42
CA PRO A 46 -13.11 29.85 48.56
C PRO A 46 -13.97 29.59 47.31
N GLN A 47 -15.12 28.94 47.47
CA GLN A 47 -16.43 29.56 47.72
C GLN A 47 -17.02 30.31 46.52
N ALA A 48 -18.16 29.82 46.02
CA ALA A 48 -19.44 30.56 46.07
C ALA A 48 -20.56 29.75 45.36
N ALA A 49 -21.83 29.76 45.76
CA ALA A 49 -22.49 30.21 46.98
C ALA A 49 -24.00 29.92 46.89
N LYS A 50 -24.57 29.43 48.01
CA LYS A 50 -25.81 29.87 48.70
C LYS A 50 -27.15 29.78 47.93
N LYS A 51 -28.24 29.25 48.47
CA LYS A 51 -28.96 29.46 49.78
C LYS A 51 -29.93 28.26 49.97
N SER A 52 -30.47 27.87 51.11
CA SER A 52 -30.54 28.35 52.50
C SER A 52 -31.24 27.22 53.28
N ALA A 53 -30.65 26.71 54.36
CA ALA A 53 -31.38 25.90 55.34
C ALA A 53 -31.06 26.41 56.75
N ALA A 54 -32.12 26.70 57.49
CA ALA A 54 -32.10 27.27 58.82
C ALA A 54 -31.53 26.29 59.86
N ARG A 55 -30.78 26.83 60.82
CA ARG A 55 -30.31 26.14 62.04
C ARG A 55 -31.49 25.59 62.85
N PRO A 56 -31.24 24.51 63.61
CA PRO A 56 -31.28 24.72 65.05
C PRO A 56 -30.02 24.23 65.77
N SER A 57 -29.80 24.85 66.92
CA SER A 57 -28.77 24.61 67.90
C SER A 57 -29.09 23.41 68.80
N THR A 58 -28.13 23.09 69.66
CA THR A 58 -28.18 22.28 70.90
C THR A 58 -28.21 20.76 70.77
N GLY A 59 -27.00 20.18 70.86
CA GLY A 59 -26.64 19.16 71.85
C GLY A 59 -27.67 18.06 72.12
N GLU A 60 -27.79 17.12 71.19
CA GLU A 60 -28.41 15.83 71.46
C GLU A 60 -27.50 14.73 70.91
N LYS A 61 -27.08 13.81 71.78
CA LYS A 61 -26.23 12.68 71.40
C LYS A 61 -27.04 11.80 70.45
N VAL A 62 -26.84 11.96 69.14
CA VAL A 62 -27.42 11.07 68.12
C VAL A 62 -27.02 9.65 68.48
N THR A 63 -27.98 8.87 68.98
CA THR A 63 -27.72 7.51 69.44
C THR A 63 -27.62 6.59 68.23
N VAL A 64 -26.90 5.47 68.38
CA VAL A 64 -26.76 4.44 67.34
C VAL A 64 -28.13 3.98 66.83
N ARG A 65 -29.18 4.06 67.67
CA ARG A 65 -30.57 3.81 67.28
C ARG A 65 -31.12 4.79 66.23
N ASP A 66 -30.73 6.06 66.25
CA ASP A 66 -31.23 7.04 65.28
C ASP A 66 -30.58 6.85 63.90
N ARG A 67 -29.31 6.45 63.87
CA ARG A 67 -28.65 6.03 62.63
C ARG A 67 -29.20 4.71 62.11
N LEU A 68 -29.54 3.77 63.00
CA LEU A 68 -30.16 2.51 62.64
C LEU A 68 -31.59 2.72 62.12
N ASN A 69 -32.35 3.65 62.71
CA ASN A 69 -33.68 4.03 62.26
C ASN A 69 -33.64 4.78 60.93
N ALA A 70 -32.70 5.71 60.73
CA ALA A 70 -32.50 6.36 59.43
C ALA A 70 -32.07 5.38 58.33
N TRP A 71 -31.29 4.36 58.70
CA TRP A 71 -30.90 3.27 57.80
C TRP A 71 -32.08 2.31 57.53
N LEU A 72 -32.91 1.98 58.52
CA LEU A 72 -34.14 1.20 58.34
C LEU A 72 -35.20 1.96 57.53
N ASP A 73 -35.28 3.28 57.67
CA ASP A 73 -36.16 4.13 56.86
C ASP A 73 -35.66 4.27 55.41
N SER A 74 -34.36 4.06 55.15
CA SER A 74 -33.85 3.94 53.78
C SER A 74 -34.31 2.67 53.05
N PHE A 75 -34.87 1.69 53.78
CA PHE A 75 -35.49 0.48 53.22
C PHE A 75 -37.02 0.56 53.10
N ARG A 76 -37.67 1.64 53.58
CA ARG A 76 -39.09 1.85 53.28
C ARG A 76 -39.20 2.24 51.81
N GLY A 77 -39.77 1.34 51.01
CA GLY A 77 -40.10 1.62 49.62
C GLY A 77 -40.98 2.87 49.50
N PRO A 78 -41.00 3.51 48.32
CA PRO A 78 -41.74 4.74 48.09
C PRO A 78 -43.19 4.55 48.52
N THR A 79 -43.73 5.51 49.27
CA THR A 79 -45.13 5.46 49.69
C THR A 79 -46.03 5.56 48.46
N GLN A 80 -47.28 5.10 48.59
CA GLN A 80 -48.21 5.10 47.46
C GLN A 80 -48.39 6.52 46.86
N GLU A 81 -48.29 7.57 47.67
CA GLU A 81 -48.31 8.97 47.23
C GLU A 81 -47.04 9.40 46.46
N ASP A 82 -45.87 8.84 46.79
CA ASP A 82 -44.61 9.07 46.07
C ASP A 82 -44.61 8.38 44.70
N ILE A 83 -45.23 7.19 44.62
CA ILE A 83 -45.43 6.45 43.37
C ILE A 83 -46.44 7.18 42.48
N GLU A 84 -47.54 7.69 43.05
CA GLU A 84 -48.55 8.47 42.31
C GLU A 84 -47.98 9.81 41.80
N ARG A 85 -47.15 10.52 42.58
CA ARG A 85 -46.43 11.71 42.09
C ARG A 85 -45.39 11.38 41.01
N ALA A 86 -44.66 10.28 41.16
CA ALA A 86 -43.69 9.85 40.14
C ALA A 86 -44.38 9.48 38.82
N ILE A 87 -45.58 8.91 38.87
CA ILE A 87 -46.43 8.59 37.70
C ILE A 87 -47.07 9.87 37.12
N ALA A 88 -47.40 10.87 37.94
CA ALA A 88 -47.93 12.14 37.46
C ALA A 88 -46.87 13.02 36.78
N GLU A 89 -45.62 13.01 37.25
CA GLU A 89 -44.50 13.81 36.70
C GLU A 89 -43.71 13.13 35.57
N THR A 90 -43.96 11.84 35.31
CA THR A 90 -43.30 11.10 34.21
C THR A 90 -43.41 11.74 32.82
N PRO A 91 -44.57 12.27 32.36
CA PRO A 91 -44.65 12.88 31.04
C PRO A 91 -43.75 14.12 30.90
N ASP A 92 -43.71 15.00 31.90
CA ASP A 92 -42.90 16.23 31.85
C ASP A 92 -41.40 15.94 31.91
N ARG A 93 -40.96 14.94 32.71
CA ARG A 93 -39.55 14.52 32.76
C ARG A 93 -39.09 13.86 31.47
N LEU A 94 -39.95 13.10 30.81
CA LEU A 94 -39.66 12.50 29.51
C LEU A 94 -39.53 13.59 28.44
N GLN A 95 -40.40 14.60 28.46
CA GLN A 95 -40.36 15.70 27.51
C GLN A 95 -39.11 16.56 27.68
N ALA A 96 -38.77 16.97 28.91
CA ALA A 96 -37.54 17.73 29.18
C ALA A 96 -36.26 16.94 28.82
N ARG A 97 -36.26 15.63 29.03
CA ARG A 97 -35.13 14.75 28.65
C ARG A 97 -35.03 14.60 27.12
N TRP A 98 -36.15 14.59 26.42
CA TRP A 98 -36.20 14.53 24.96
C TRP A 98 -35.71 15.82 24.31
N GLU A 99 -36.13 16.98 24.83
CA GLU A 99 -35.63 18.29 24.40
C GLU A 99 -34.12 18.44 24.63
N LYS A 100 -33.63 18.03 25.80
CA LYS A 100 -32.19 18.02 26.09
C LYS A 100 -31.40 17.13 25.12
N LEU A 101 -31.94 15.95 24.79
CA LEU A 101 -31.34 15.06 23.78
C LEU A 101 -31.30 15.68 22.39
N GLN A 102 -32.32 16.48 22.02
CA GLN A 102 -32.31 17.20 20.75
C GLN A 102 -31.28 18.33 20.73
N ASP A 103 -31.12 19.06 21.84
CA ASP A 103 -30.09 20.10 21.98
C ASP A 103 -28.67 19.54 21.93
N ASP A 104 -28.42 18.44 22.65
CA ASP A 104 -27.12 17.77 22.62
C ASP A 104 -26.80 17.24 21.21
N ARG A 105 -27.80 16.74 20.47
CA ARG A 105 -27.65 16.35 19.06
C ARG A 105 -27.40 17.54 18.12
N ARG A 106 -28.00 18.71 18.39
CA ARG A 106 -27.72 19.94 17.61
C ARG A 106 -26.28 20.38 17.82
N LYS A 107 -25.83 20.46 19.07
CA LYS A 107 -24.44 20.83 19.42
C LYS A 107 -23.42 19.85 18.84
N ALA A 108 -23.70 18.54 18.90
CA ALA A 108 -22.82 17.53 18.31
C ALA A 108 -22.69 17.69 16.78
N ARG A 109 -23.76 18.08 16.07
CA ARG A 109 -23.68 18.37 14.63
C ARG A 109 -22.86 19.62 14.34
N GLU A 110 -23.06 20.71 15.09
CA GLU A 110 -22.28 21.94 14.95
C GLU A 110 -20.79 21.71 15.24
N GLU A 111 -20.46 20.88 16.23
CA GLU A 111 -19.08 20.47 16.52
C GLU A 111 -18.48 19.64 15.38
N GLN A 112 -19.25 18.70 14.81
CA GLN A 112 -18.83 17.91 13.67
C GLN A 112 -18.58 18.78 12.44
N GLU A 113 -19.44 19.75 12.14
CA GLU A 113 -19.27 20.70 11.04
C GLU A 113 -18.01 21.55 11.22
N ARG A 114 -17.74 22.03 12.44
CA ARG A 114 -16.49 22.75 12.75
C ARG A 114 -15.25 21.89 12.57
N LEU A 115 -15.29 20.63 13.01
CA LEU A 115 -14.19 19.70 12.83
C LEU A 115 -13.95 19.38 11.34
N GLN A 116 -15.03 19.27 10.55
CA GLN A 116 -14.93 19.08 9.11
C GLN A 116 -14.30 20.30 8.42
N GLN A 117 -14.71 21.51 8.79
CA GLN A 117 -14.11 22.75 8.26
C GLN A 117 -12.62 22.83 8.60
N LEU A 118 -12.25 22.57 9.86
CA LEU A 118 -10.83 22.55 10.26
C LEU A 118 -10.03 21.47 9.52
N ALA A 119 -10.63 20.31 9.24
CA ALA A 119 -9.97 19.27 8.47
C ALA A 119 -9.72 19.68 7.01
N LEU A 120 -10.68 20.37 6.39
CA LEU A 120 -10.54 20.93 5.04
C LEU A 120 -9.45 22.01 5.01
N ASP A 121 -9.46 22.96 5.97
CA ASP A 121 -8.44 24.00 6.08
C ASP A 121 -7.03 23.41 6.25
N ILE A 122 -6.90 22.33 7.03
CA ILE A 122 -5.63 21.61 7.20
C ILE A 122 -5.20 20.92 5.90
N GLN A 123 -6.14 20.37 5.13
CA GLN A 123 -5.83 19.76 3.83
C GLN A 123 -5.37 20.80 2.82
N GLU A 124 -6.10 21.92 2.68
CA GLU A 124 -5.71 23.02 1.80
C GLU A 124 -4.34 23.60 2.19
N ALA A 125 -4.06 23.74 3.50
CA ALA A 125 -2.76 24.20 3.99
C ALA A 125 -1.62 23.23 3.67
N LYS A 126 -1.87 21.91 3.69
CA LYS A 126 -0.89 20.89 3.30
C LYS A 126 -0.59 20.94 1.82
N GLU A 127 -1.62 21.02 0.97
CA GLU A 127 -1.46 21.14 -0.49
C GLU A 127 -0.71 22.44 -0.86
N ALA A 128 -1.00 23.55 -0.19
CA ALA A 128 -0.27 24.80 -0.36
C ALA A 128 1.21 24.68 0.03
N LEU A 129 1.53 23.89 1.06
CA LEU A 129 2.91 23.67 1.51
C LEU A 129 3.67 22.71 0.59
N GLU A 130 3.00 21.67 0.07
CA GLU A 130 3.57 20.76 -0.93
C GLU A 130 3.89 21.50 -2.23
N THR A 131 2.96 22.30 -2.74
CA THR A 131 3.20 23.13 -3.94
C THR A 131 4.32 24.16 -3.75
N GLN A 132 4.51 24.68 -2.53
CA GLN A 132 5.67 25.52 -2.22
C GLN A 132 6.98 24.72 -2.26
N ARG A 133 7.02 23.53 -1.66
CA ARG A 133 8.20 22.65 -1.69
C ARG A 133 8.58 22.25 -3.11
N GLU A 134 7.60 21.95 -3.95
CA GLU A 134 7.83 21.63 -5.37
C GLU A 134 8.49 22.82 -6.08
N ARG A 135 7.95 24.03 -5.94
CA ARG A 135 8.53 25.25 -6.54
C ARG A 135 9.95 25.54 -6.05
N GLU A 136 10.22 25.33 -4.77
CA GLU A 136 11.56 25.48 -4.20
C GLU A 136 12.52 24.42 -4.76
N SER A 137 12.08 23.17 -4.87
CA SER A 137 12.88 22.09 -5.44
C SER A 137 13.21 22.31 -6.92
N GLU A 138 12.24 22.78 -7.71
CA GLU A 138 12.46 23.14 -9.11
C GLU A 138 13.45 24.29 -9.24
N ARG A 139 13.36 25.30 -8.35
CA ARG A 139 14.29 26.43 -8.34
C ARG A 139 15.71 25.96 -7.99
N MET A 140 15.85 25.07 -7.01
CA MET A 140 17.16 24.49 -6.66
C MET A 140 17.74 23.65 -7.79
N ALA A 141 16.91 22.81 -8.45
CA ALA A 141 17.34 22.01 -9.59
C ALA A 141 17.77 22.89 -10.79
N ARG A 142 17.10 24.01 -11.04
CA ARG A 142 17.52 24.98 -12.08
C ARG A 142 18.88 25.59 -11.77
N LEU A 143 19.09 26.04 -10.52
CA LEU A 143 20.37 26.60 -10.10
C LEU A 143 21.51 25.57 -10.18
N GLU A 144 21.25 24.32 -9.81
CA GLU A 144 22.22 23.23 -9.93
C GLU A 144 22.58 22.94 -11.39
N ARG A 145 21.60 22.90 -12.29
CA ARG A 145 21.85 22.74 -13.74
C ARG A 145 22.67 23.89 -14.31
N GLU A 146 22.38 25.13 -13.92
CA GLU A 146 23.16 26.31 -14.34
C GLU A 146 24.60 26.23 -13.82
N GLN A 147 24.80 25.85 -12.56
CA GLN A 147 26.13 25.67 -11.98
C GLN A 147 26.91 24.55 -12.66
N ALA A 148 26.28 23.41 -12.92
CA ALA A 148 26.88 22.28 -13.63
C ALA A 148 27.28 22.66 -15.07
N ALA A 149 26.43 23.42 -15.78
CA ALA A 149 26.74 23.93 -17.11
C ALA A 149 27.94 24.88 -17.10
N LEU A 150 28.02 25.79 -16.12
CA LEU A 150 29.17 26.68 -15.94
C LEU A 150 30.45 25.92 -15.53
N ALA A 151 30.34 24.83 -14.77
CA ALA A 151 31.49 23.99 -14.44
C ALA A 151 32.04 23.28 -15.68
N ARG A 152 31.16 22.69 -16.50
CA ARG A 152 31.52 22.05 -17.77
C ARG A 152 32.18 23.02 -18.75
N ARG A 153 31.65 24.24 -18.88
CA ARG A 153 32.26 25.27 -19.74
C ARG A 153 33.69 25.60 -19.31
N ARG A 154 33.92 25.81 -18.01
CA ARG A 154 35.26 26.07 -17.46
C ARG A 154 36.23 24.90 -17.69
N GLN A 155 35.73 23.67 -17.59
CA GLN A 155 36.53 22.48 -17.92
C GLN A 155 36.87 22.42 -19.41
N GLN A 156 35.90 22.64 -20.29
CA GLN A 156 36.11 22.67 -21.74
C GLN A 156 37.13 23.75 -22.15
N GLU A 157 37.08 24.93 -21.52
CA GLU A 157 38.05 26.01 -21.73
C GLU A 157 39.48 25.56 -21.35
N ARG A 158 39.67 24.97 -20.16
CA ARG A 158 40.98 24.42 -19.75
C ARG A 158 41.51 23.36 -20.71
N GLU A 159 40.63 22.47 -21.17
CA GLU A 159 40.99 21.45 -22.16
C GLU A 159 41.33 22.06 -23.52
N THR A 160 40.58 23.06 -23.99
CA THR A 160 40.92 23.78 -25.24
C THR A 160 42.29 24.44 -25.16
N GLU A 161 42.63 25.07 -24.03
CA GLU A 161 43.92 25.73 -23.85
C GLU A 161 45.09 24.73 -23.87
N ALA A 162 44.93 23.58 -23.22
CA ALA A 162 45.91 22.51 -23.25
C ALA A 162 46.11 21.93 -24.66
N LEU A 163 45.03 21.73 -25.41
CA LEU A 163 45.08 21.27 -26.80
C LEU A 163 45.73 22.31 -27.72
N LEU A 164 45.41 23.59 -27.55
CA LEU A 164 46.06 24.70 -28.29
C LEU A 164 47.55 24.78 -28.01
N LYS A 165 47.98 24.44 -26.79
CA LYS A 165 49.40 24.38 -26.43
C LYS A 165 50.07 23.14 -27.04
N ALA A 166 49.42 21.98 -26.99
CA ALA A 166 49.93 20.75 -27.61
C ALA A 166 50.00 20.84 -29.15
N ALA A 167 49.01 21.46 -29.79
CA ALA A 167 48.98 21.67 -31.24
C ALA A 167 50.13 22.58 -31.71
N ARG A 168 50.42 23.65 -30.96
CA ARG A 168 51.58 24.52 -31.20
C ARG A 168 52.92 23.78 -31.09
N GLU A 169 53.05 22.86 -30.14
CA GLU A 169 54.26 22.05 -29.99
C GLU A 169 54.43 20.99 -31.09
N LEU A 170 53.32 20.53 -31.66
CA LEU A 170 53.28 19.56 -32.76
C LEU A 170 53.27 20.23 -34.14
N GLU A 171 53.44 21.55 -34.22
CA GLU A 171 53.38 22.35 -35.46
C GLU A 171 52.13 22.06 -36.30
N SER A 172 50.97 21.90 -35.64
CA SER A 172 49.69 21.58 -36.27
C SER A 172 48.66 22.69 -36.03
N ASP A 173 47.97 23.10 -37.10
CA ASP A 173 46.95 24.16 -37.05
C ASP A 173 45.52 23.63 -36.81
N ASP A 174 45.30 22.31 -36.87
CA ASP A 174 43.96 21.70 -36.85
C ASP A 174 43.59 21.21 -35.43
N ILE A 175 42.59 21.86 -34.81
CA ILE A 175 42.05 21.47 -33.50
C ILE A 175 40.58 21.12 -33.64
N PRO A 176 40.15 19.93 -33.18
CA PRO A 176 38.75 19.52 -33.22
C PRO A 176 37.85 20.44 -32.39
N ALA A 177 36.66 20.72 -32.94
CA ALA A 177 35.64 21.51 -32.25
C ALA A 177 35.25 20.87 -30.90
N PRO A 178 34.90 21.66 -29.86
CA PRO A 178 34.58 21.14 -28.53
C PRO A 178 33.44 20.12 -28.49
N GLU A 179 32.53 20.20 -29.47
CA GLU A 179 31.35 19.34 -29.60
C GLU A 179 31.68 17.96 -30.18
N ASN A 180 32.77 17.85 -30.97
CA ASN A 180 33.14 16.64 -31.71
C ASN A 180 34.24 15.82 -31.02
N ARG A 181 34.60 16.17 -29.77
CA ARG A 181 35.71 15.54 -29.05
C ARG A 181 35.27 15.01 -27.68
N PRO A 182 35.76 13.83 -27.26
CA PRO A 182 35.56 13.36 -25.90
C PRO A 182 36.36 14.22 -24.90
N MET A 183 35.85 14.38 -23.67
CA MET A 183 36.55 15.13 -22.62
C MET A 183 37.87 14.45 -22.25
N LEU A 184 38.95 15.23 -22.11
CA LEU A 184 40.28 14.73 -21.72
C LEU A 184 40.32 14.27 -20.27
N GLN A 185 39.52 14.92 -19.43
CA GLN A 185 39.38 14.67 -18.01
C GLN A 185 38.00 14.04 -17.72
N ARG A 186 37.99 12.94 -16.97
CA ARG A 186 36.75 12.29 -16.51
C ARG A 186 36.16 13.05 -15.32
N ASP A 187 34.84 12.95 -15.14
CA ASP A 187 34.10 13.67 -14.10
C ASP A 187 34.57 13.35 -12.66
N ASP A 188 35.26 12.22 -12.45
CA ASP A 188 35.79 11.74 -11.17
C ASP A 188 37.30 12.01 -10.95
N GLU A 189 37.99 12.55 -11.95
CA GLU A 189 39.44 12.77 -11.93
C GLU A 189 39.75 14.27 -11.88
N TYR A 190 40.66 14.71 -11.00
CA TYR A 190 41.16 16.09 -11.01
C TYR A 190 42.60 16.14 -11.51
N LEU A 191 42.80 16.41 -12.81
CA LEU A 191 44.12 16.52 -13.42
C LEU A 191 44.71 17.93 -13.23
N SER A 192 46.02 17.97 -12.96
CA SER A 192 46.78 19.21 -13.03
C SER A 192 46.94 19.68 -14.48
N ASP A 193 47.21 20.98 -14.69
CA ASP A 193 47.34 21.55 -16.04
C ASP A 193 48.50 20.92 -16.85
N GLU A 194 49.53 20.40 -16.16
CA GLU A 194 50.65 19.70 -16.80
C GLU A 194 50.27 18.29 -17.28
N GLU A 195 49.55 17.52 -16.45
CA GLU A 195 49.07 16.18 -16.81
C GLU A 195 47.99 16.23 -17.91
N LEU A 196 47.14 17.26 -17.87
CA LEU A 196 46.13 17.49 -18.89
C LEU A 196 46.78 17.77 -20.25
N LEU A 197 47.88 18.53 -20.25
CA LEU A 197 48.67 18.80 -21.45
C LEU A 197 49.37 17.53 -21.98
N GLU A 198 49.90 16.68 -21.11
CA GLU A 198 50.52 15.42 -21.54
C GLU A 198 49.49 14.48 -22.18
N ARG A 199 48.29 14.39 -21.60
CA ARG A 199 47.18 13.62 -22.16
C ARG A 199 46.67 14.21 -23.47
N ALA A 200 46.66 15.54 -23.59
CA ALA A 200 46.36 16.24 -24.85
C ALA A 200 47.36 15.86 -25.95
N ARG A 201 48.67 15.82 -25.67
CA ARG A 201 49.71 15.40 -26.64
C ARG A 201 49.50 13.97 -27.15
N GLN A 202 49.10 13.06 -26.27
CA GLN A 202 48.91 11.65 -26.64
C GLN A 202 47.69 11.45 -27.55
N ASN A 203 46.58 12.14 -27.25
CA ASN A 203 45.29 11.88 -27.91
C ASN A 203 45.05 12.76 -29.15
N LEU A 204 45.67 13.94 -29.24
CA LEU A 204 45.45 14.90 -30.32
C LEU A 204 45.64 14.32 -31.75
N PRO A 205 46.71 13.52 -32.05
CA PRO A 205 46.91 12.98 -33.39
C PRO A 205 45.82 11.98 -33.83
N GLU A 206 45.30 11.19 -32.88
CA GLU A 206 44.21 10.25 -33.15
C GLU A 206 42.91 11.01 -33.44
N TRP A 207 42.62 12.06 -32.67
CA TRP A 207 41.42 12.86 -32.85
C TRP A 207 41.42 13.61 -34.18
N GLN A 208 42.56 14.19 -34.58
CA GLN A 208 42.73 14.78 -35.92
C GLN A 208 42.54 13.75 -37.05
N ARG A 209 42.90 12.48 -36.82
CA ARG A 209 42.65 11.40 -37.80
C ARG A 209 41.16 11.09 -37.90
N LEU A 210 40.46 10.99 -36.76
CA LEU A 210 39.02 10.73 -36.71
C LEU A 210 38.21 11.87 -37.32
N GLU A 211 38.56 13.12 -37.03
CA GLU A 211 37.89 14.28 -37.61
C GLU A 211 38.02 14.30 -39.14
N ARG A 212 39.22 14.03 -39.68
CA ARG A 212 39.43 13.87 -41.12
C ARG A 212 38.59 12.74 -41.74
N LEU A 213 38.31 11.66 -41.00
CA LEU A 213 37.44 10.59 -41.44
C LEU A 213 35.96 11.03 -41.44
N VAL A 214 35.52 11.73 -40.40
CA VAL A 214 34.15 12.26 -40.29
C VAL A 214 33.88 13.31 -41.36
N THR A 215 34.81 14.24 -41.60
CA THR A 215 34.69 15.23 -42.67
C THR A 215 34.62 14.56 -44.05
N LYS A 216 35.41 13.51 -44.28
CA LYS A 216 35.33 12.72 -45.51
C LYS A 216 34.00 11.97 -45.64
N ALA A 217 33.50 11.39 -44.54
CA ALA A 217 32.21 10.70 -44.53
C ALA A 217 31.06 11.67 -44.84
N ARG A 218 31.01 12.84 -44.21
CA ARG A 218 30.02 13.89 -44.53
C ARG A 218 30.14 14.39 -45.98
N ALA A 219 31.35 14.49 -46.51
CA ALA A 219 31.55 14.88 -47.91
C ALA A 219 31.08 13.80 -48.89
N ILE A 220 31.15 12.52 -48.51
CA ILE A 220 30.61 11.39 -49.28
C ILE A 220 29.09 11.37 -49.19
N GLU A 221 28.53 11.56 -47.99
CA GLU A 221 27.09 11.63 -47.75
C GLU A 221 26.45 12.79 -48.52
N ALA A 222 27.05 13.98 -48.51
CA ALA A 222 26.59 15.13 -49.30
C ALA A 222 26.70 14.92 -50.83
N GLN A 223 27.53 13.98 -51.28
CA GLN A 223 27.66 13.60 -52.70
C GLN A 223 26.80 12.38 -53.07
N THR A 224 26.26 11.68 -52.08
CA THR A 224 25.39 10.53 -52.30
C THR A 224 23.97 11.06 -52.50
N PRO A 225 23.29 10.76 -53.61
CA PRO A 225 21.91 11.18 -53.80
C PRO A 225 21.05 10.59 -52.67
N PRO A 226 20.06 11.36 -52.15
CA PRO A 226 19.18 10.86 -51.10
C PRO A 226 18.52 9.56 -51.57
N PRO A 227 18.27 8.60 -50.66
CA PRO A 227 17.53 7.40 -51.00
C PRO A 227 16.19 7.79 -51.65
N PRO A 228 15.68 7.00 -52.61
CA PRO A 228 14.38 7.26 -53.21
C PRO A 228 13.31 7.34 -52.10
N PRO A 229 12.30 8.21 -52.25
CA PRO A 229 11.23 8.35 -51.27
C PRO A 229 10.55 7.00 -51.01
N GLU A 230 10.21 6.77 -49.73
CA GLU A 230 9.76 5.50 -49.14
C GLU A 230 8.55 4.83 -49.84
N ASP A 231 7.88 5.52 -50.76
CA ASP A 231 6.71 5.02 -51.50
C ASP A 231 7.00 3.84 -52.47
N GLN A 232 8.26 3.42 -52.65
CA GLN A 232 8.63 2.34 -53.58
C GLN A 232 9.48 1.22 -52.98
N LEU A 233 9.69 1.21 -51.66
CA LEU A 233 10.21 0.03 -51.00
C LEU A 233 9.04 -0.93 -50.81
N GLU A 234 9.05 -2.04 -51.55
CA GLU A 234 8.26 -3.21 -51.18
C GLU A 234 8.46 -3.45 -49.68
N GLU A 235 7.34 -3.53 -48.98
CA GLU A 235 7.18 -3.76 -47.54
C GLU A 235 7.98 -4.99 -47.09
N VAL A 236 9.30 -4.83 -46.93
CA VAL A 236 10.12 -5.76 -46.16
C VAL A 236 10.02 -5.25 -44.73
N ASP A 237 9.14 -5.92 -43.98
CA ASP A 237 8.93 -5.83 -42.54
C ASP A 237 10.24 -6.13 -41.79
N ASP A 238 11.21 -5.23 -41.89
CA ASP A 238 12.46 -5.19 -41.12
C ASP A 238 12.33 -4.19 -39.96
N GLY A 239 11.11 -4.02 -39.43
CA GLY A 239 10.98 -3.52 -38.06
C GLY A 239 11.65 -4.55 -37.16
N GLU A 240 12.74 -4.18 -36.48
CA GLU A 240 13.18 -4.95 -35.31
C GLU A 240 12.02 -4.94 -34.32
N GLU A 241 11.11 -5.92 -34.43
CA GLU A 241 9.98 -6.12 -33.54
C GLU A 241 10.59 -6.21 -32.14
N VAL A 242 10.38 -5.17 -31.33
CA VAL A 242 10.90 -5.11 -29.97
C VAL A 242 10.18 -6.19 -29.18
N VAL A 243 10.75 -7.40 -29.18
CA VAL A 243 10.16 -8.56 -28.51
C VAL A 243 10.13 -8.28 -27.02
N LEU A 244 8.96 -7.85 -26.54
CA LEU A 244 8.74 -7.66 -25.12
C LEU A 244 8.93 -9.00 -24.40
N PRO A 245 9.47 -9.02 -23.17
CA PRO A 245 9.64 -10.25 -22.40
C PRO A 245 8.31 -10.87 -21.94
N PHE A 246 7.18 -10.29 -22.34
CA PHE A 246 5.82 -10.72 -22.03
C PHE A 246 4.89 -10.43 -23.24
N PRO A 247 3.76 -11.15 -23.36
CA PRO A 247 2.79 -10.90 -24.43
C PRO A 247 2.26 -9.47 -24.38
N GLU A 248 2.08 -8.86 -25.54
CA GLU A 248 1.49 -7.53 -25.65
C GLU A 248 0.08 -7.48 -25.06
N PRO A 249 -0.31 -6.38 -24.40
CA PRO A 249 -1.66 -6.21 -23.91
C PRO A 249 -2.64 -6.19 -25.09
N VAL A 250 -3.65 -7.08 -25.07
CA VAL A 250 -4.73 -7.06 -26.07
C VAL A 250 -5.48 -5.74 -25.90
N THR A 251 -5.33 -4.76 -26.80
CA THR A 251 -5.95 -3.44 -26.69
C THR A 251 -7.41 -3.44 -27.10
N ASP A 252 -7.78 -4.29 -28.07
CA ASP A 252 -9.12 -4.30 -28.64
C ASP A 252 -10.08 -5.14 -27.80
N ASP A 253 -11.13 -4.48 -27.30
CA ASP A 253 -12.21 -5.16 -26.61
C ASP A 253 -13.23 -5.71 -27.62
N PRO A 254 -13.57 -7.00 -27.55
CA PRO A 254 -14.66 -7.55 -28.35
C PRO A 254 -15.99 -6.90 -27.98
N GLU A 255 -16.98 -7.01 -28.85
CA GLU A 255 -18.31 -6.48 -28.57
C GLU A 255 -18.92 -7.08 -27.28
N PRO A 256 -19.69 -6.28 -26.51
CA PRO A 256 -20.39 -6.75 -25.32
C PRO A 256 -21.34 -7.90 -25.61
N GLN A 257 -21.24 -8.97 -24.83
CA GLN A 257 -22.12 -10.15 -24.94
C GLN A 257 -23.03 -10.25 -23.72
N HIS A 258 -24.20 -10.89 -23.86
CA HIS A 258 -25.12 -11.11 -22.73
C HIS A 258 -24.47 -11.88 -21.56
N LEU A 259 -23.53 -12.78 -21.87
CA LEU A 259 -22.77 -13.53 -20.87
C LEU A 259 -21.90 -12.63 -19.98
N ASP A 260 -21.51 -11.42 -20.42
CA ASP A 260 -20.77 -10.47 -19.60
C ASP A 260 -21.62 -9.90 -18.46
N GLY A 261 -22.91 -9.67 -18.72
CA GLY A 261 -23.85 -9.28 -17.67
C GLY A 261 -24.00 -10.39 -16.63
N PHE A 262 -24.21 -11.62 -17.08
CA PHE A 262 -24.35 -12.78 -16.20
C PHE A 262 -23.10 -13.02 -15.35
N ARG A 263 -21.91 -13.00 -15.95
CA ARG A 263 -20.62 -13.12 -15.26
C ARG A 263 -20.48 -12.12 -14.10
N ARG A 264 -20.79 -10.84 -14.34
CA ARG A 264 -20.65 -9.76 -13.35
C ARG A 264 -21.65 -9.91 -12.19
N ILE A 265 -22.87 -10.33 -12.50
CA ILE A 265 -23.89 -10.64 -11.48
C ILE A 265 -23.42 -11.84 -10.65
N THR A 266 -22.98 -12.93 -11.27
CA THR A 266 -22.49 -14.12 -10.54
C THR A 266 -21.30 -13.79 -9.66
N LEU A 267 -20.34 -13.00 -10.15
CA LEU A 267 -19.21 -12.53 -9.35
C LEU A 267 -19.68 -11.70 -8.14
N SER A 268 -20.63 -10.79 -8.35
CA SER A 268 -21.19 -9.94 -7.28
C SER A 268 -21.91 -10.78 -6.22
N ILE A 269 -22.73 -11.75 -6.64
CA ILE A 269 -23.40 -12.70 -5.72
C ILE A 269 -22.37 -13.54 -4.97
N SER A 270 -21.33 -14.02 -5.65
CA SER A 270 -20.27 -14.81 -5.02
C SER A 270 -19.52 -14.01 -3.97
N TRP A 271 -19.28 -12.72 -4.22
CA TRP A 271 -18.69 -11.82 -3.23
C TRP A 271 -19.60 -11.61 -2.02
N VAL A 272 -20.89 -11.34 -2.24
CA VAL A 272 -21.86 -11.19 -1.13
C VAL A 272 -21.91 -12.47 -0.28
N LEU A 273 -21.98 -13.65 -0.91
CA LEU A 273 -21.97 -14.92 -0.20
C LEU A 273 -20.65 -15.15 0.55
N PHE A 274 -19.52 -14.79 -0.06
CA PHE A 274 -18.20 -14.90 0.58
C PHE A 274 -18.07 -14.06 1.85
N VAL A 275 -18.64 -12.86 1.85
CA VAL A 275 -18.70 -12.01 3.04
C VAL A 275 -19.70 -12.54 4.05
N VAL A 276 -20.94 -12.81 3.64
CA VAL A 276 -22.01 -13.24 4.57
C VAL A 276 -21.67 -14.58 5.21
N VAL A 277 -21.31 -15.60 4.44
CA VAL A 277 -20.91 -16.90 4.99
C VAL A 277 -19.69 -16.73 5.89
N GLY A 278 -18.71 -15.92 5.50
CA GLY A 278 -17.54 -15.62 6.31
C GLY A 278 -17.89 -14.97 7.66
N LEU A 279 -18.80 -13.98 7.69
CA LEU A 279 -19.23 -13.32 8.92
C LEU A 279 -19.91 -14.29 9.90
N PHE A 280 -20.76 -15.18 9.39
CA PHE A 280 -21.42 -16.19 10.21
C PHE A 280 -20.46 -17.27 10.70
N ALA A 281 -19.62 -17.78 9.80
CA ALA A 281 -18.70 -18.86 10.11
C ALA A 281 -17.49 -18.42 10.94
N LEU A 282 -17.14 -17.14 10.98
CA LEU A 282 -16.12 -16.64 11.92
C LEU A 282 -16.68 -16.34 13.32
N GLY A 283 -17.99 -16.46 13.52
CA GLY A 283 -18.67 -16.17 14.78
C GLY A 283 -18.83 -14.67 15.06
N TRP A 284 -18.64 -13.80 14.06
CA TRP A 284 -18.87 -12.35 14.20
C TRP A 284 -20.35 -11.99 14.08
N MET A 285 -21.15 -12.84 13.42
CA MET A 285 -22.59 -12.71 13.32
C MET A 285 -23.26 -14.08 13.49
N GLY A 286 -24.48 -14.07 14.03
CA GLY A 286 -25.28 -15.29 14.17
C GLY A 286 -24.94 -16.16 15.38
N PRO A 287 -25.52 -17.37 15.46
CA PRO A 287 -25.45 -18.22 16.65
C PRO A 287 -24.26 -19.19 16.67
N TRP A 288 -23.43 -19.22 15.63
CA TRP A 288 -22.34 -20.21 15.51
C TRP A 288 -21.09 -19.76 16.27
N PRO A 289 -20.37 -20.69 16.91
CA PRO A 289 -19.07 -20.39 17.51
C PRO A 289 -18.06 -19.98 16.43
N SER A 290 -16.91 -19.43 16.83
CA SER A 290 -15.85 -19.14 15.87
C SER A 290 -15.30 -20.45 15.29
N ILE A 291 -14.84 -20.43 14.02
CA ILE A 291 -14.20 -21.59 13.40
C ILE A 291 -13.00 -22.12 14.22
N VAL A 292 -12.31 -21.25 14.96
CA VAL A 292 -11.18 -21.63 15.82
C VAL A 292 -11.62 -22.55 16.97
N ASP A 293 -12.84 -22.37 17.47
CA ASP A 293 -13.42 -23.14 18.56
C ASP A 293 -14.27 -24.32 18.05
N ALA A 294 -14.41 -24.48 16.74
CA ALA A 294 -15.18 -25.56 16.14
C ALA A 294 -14.52 -26.93 16.41
N HIS A 295 -15.35 -27.97 16.57
CA HIS A 295 -14.94 -29.35 16.78
C HIS A 295 -13.89 -29.52 17.90
N ASP A 296 -14.20 -29.03 19.10
CA ASP A 296 -13.33 -29.09 20.28
C ASP A 296 -11.93 -28.48 20.07
N GLY A 297 -11.85 -27.45 19.21
CA GLY A 297 -10.60 -26.73 18.94
C GLY A 297 -9.71 -27.39 17.90
N LEU A 298 -10.27 -28.21 17.01
CA LEU A 298 -9.52 -28.86 15.91
C LEU A 298 -8.74 -27.85 15.05
N TYR A 299 -9.24 -26.63 14.90
CA TYR A 299 -8.63 -25.56 14.11
C TYR A 299 -7.70 -24.63 14.93
N GLN A 300 -7.38 -24.98 16.17
CA GLN A 300 -6.47 -24.18 17.00
C GLN A 300 -5.01 -24.30 16.55
N GLY A 301 -4.23 -23.27 16.91
CA GLY A 301 -2.80 -23.19 16.63
C GLY A 301 -1.95 -24.27 17.31
N SER A 302 -2.51 -25.11 18.17
CA SER A 302 -1.80 -26.21 18.86
C SER A 302 -1.94 -27.56 18.15
N THR A 303 -3.01 -27.77 17.37
CA THR A 303 -3.42 -29.08 16.84
C THR A 303 -2.42 -29.72 15.87
N SER A 304 -1.81 -28.92 14.99
CA SER A 304 -0.83 -29.42 14.02
C SER A 304 0.32 -28.44 13.87
N LEU A 305 1.48 -28.91 13.39
CA LEU A 305 2.62 -28.07 13.02
C LEU A 305 2.32 -27.02 11.94
N MET A 306 1.28 -27.25 11.13
CA MET A 306 0.83 -26.33 10.07
C MET A 306 -0.38 -25.48 10.49
N SER A 307 -0.87 -25.61 11.72
CA SER A 307 -2.01 -24.82 12.17
C SER A 307 -1.62 -23.36 12.44
N MET A 308 -2.50 -22.47 12.01
CA MET A 308 -2.29 -21.02 12.07
C MET A 308 -2.63 -20.47 13.46
N ALA A 309 -1.95 -19.40 13.87
CA ALA A 309 -2.31 -18.64 15.06
C ALA A 309 -3.72 -18.04 14.96
N ALA A 310 -4.39 -17.81 16.09
CA ALA A 310 -5.79 -17.32 16.12
C ALA A 310 -6.01 -16.00 15.34
N TRP A 311 -5.01 -15.12 15.29
CA TRP A 311 -5.11 -13.85 14.57
C TRP A 311 -5.21 -13.99 13.04
N HIS A 312 -4.95 -15.17 12.47
CA HIS A 312 -5.09 -15.43 11.04
C HIS A 312 -6.51 -15.13 10.51
N VAL A 313 -7.52 -15.16 11.39
CA VAL A 313 -8.91 -14.79 11.09
C VAL A 313 -9.02 -13.37 10.52
N LEU A 314 -8.05 -12.49 10.81
CA LEU A 314 -7.97 -11.14 10.25
C LEU A 314 -7.69 -11.10 8.73
N ALA A 315 -7.24 -12.21 8.12
CA ALA A 315 -7.09 -12.29 6.66
C ALA A 315 -8.42 -12.13 5.92
N TRP A 316 -9.50 -12.69 6.47
CA TRP A 316 -10.80 -12.74 5.81
C TRP A 316 -11.37 -11.35 5.49
N PRO A 317 -11.50 -10.41 6.44
CA PRO A 317 -11.99 -9.06 6.13
C PRO A 317 -11.08 -8.30 5.15
N LEU A 318 -9.76 -8.52 5.21
CA LEU A 318 -8.83 -7.94 4.24
C LEU A 318 -9.11 -8.48 2.82
N LEU A 319 -9.32 -9.78 2.69
CA LEU A 319 -9.68 -10.42 1.42
C LEU A 319 -11.07 -10.00 0.94
N TRP A 320 -12.04 -9.84 1.82
CA TRP A 320 -13.37 -9.32 1.47
C TRP A 320 -13.27 -7.93 0.86
N ALA A 321 -12.46 -7.05 1.45
CA ALA A 321 -12.23 -5.70 0.93
C ALA A 321 -11.51 -5.73 -0.43
N LEU A 322 -10.44 -6.53 -0.57
CA LEU A 322 -9.73 -6.68 -1.84
C LEU A 322 -10.66 -7.22 -2.94
N MET A 323 -11.45 -8.26 -2.65
CA MET A 323 -12.40 -8.84 -3.59
C MET A 323 -13.56 -7.88 -3.91
N MET A 324 -13.93 -7.00 -2.97
CA MET A 324 -14.92 -5.95 -3.22
C MET A 324 -14.41 -4.97 -4.27
N VAL A 325 -13.18 -4.49 -4.11
CA VAL A 325 -12.53 -3.59 -5.07
C VAL A 325 -12.49 -4.21 -6.46
N TYR A 326 -12.09 -5.48 -6.57
CA TYR A 326 -12.11 -6.22 -7.84
C TYR A 326 -13.52 -6.35 -8.43
N THR A 327 -14.51 -6.66 -7.60
CA THR A 327 -15.90 -6.82 -8.03
C THR A 327 -16.50 -5.50 -8.51
N LEU A 328 -16.23 -4.40 -7.82
CA LEU A 328 -16.67 -3.06 -8.23
C LEU A 328 -15.99 -2.63 -9.53
N TYR A 329 -14.71 -2.93 -9.70
CA TYR A 329 -13.97 -2.62 -10.91
C TYR A 329 -14.54 -3.31 -12.15
N GLN A 330 -15.08 -4.53 -12.02
CA GLN A 330 -15.76 -5.24 -13.11
C GLN A 330 -17.03 -4.53 -13.63
N TRP A 331 -17.62 -3.62 -12.84
CA TRP A 331 -18.77 -2.82 -13.28
C TRP A 331 -18.37 -1.55 -14.04
N ALA A 332 -17.07 -1.24 -14.14
CA ALA A 332 -16.62 -0.09 -14.91
C ALA A 332 -16.92 -0.26 -16.42
N PRO A 333 -17.27 0.83 -17.15
CA PRO A 333 -17.60 0.75 -18.57
C PRO A 333 -16.50 0.17 -19.45
N SER A 334 -15.24 0.44 -19.11
CA SER A 334 -14.06 -0.10 -19.82
C SER A 334 -13.79 -1.58 -19.55
N GLN A 335 -14.54 -2.21 -18.64
CA GLN A 335 -14.29 -3.58 -18.18
C GLN A 335 -15.42 -4.55 -18.56
N ILE A 336 -16.44 -4.06 -19.26
CA ILE A 336 -17.64 -4.83 -19.61
C ILE A 336 -17.26 -6.07 -20.43
N SER A 337 -16.58 -5.85 -21.56
CA SER A 337 -16.20 -6.88 -22.51
C SER A 337 -14.72 -7.26 -22.47
N ALA A 338 -13.97 -6.75 -21.49
CA ALA A 338 -12.55 -7.01 -21.33
C ALA A 338 -12.23 -8.52 -21.29
N MET A 339 -11.41 -8.98 -22.24
CA MET A 339 -11.04 -10.40 -22.39
C MET A 339 -10.36 -10.97 -21.14
N ARG A 340 -9.51 -10.16 -20.50
CA ARG A 340 -8.85 -10.52 -19.23
C ARG A 340 -9.86 -10.86 -18.14
N ASN A 341 -10.94 -10.07 -18.02
CA ASN A 341 -11.99 -10.29 -17.04
C ASN A 341 -12.90 -11.46 -17.41
N ARG A 342 -13.21 -11.64 -18.71
CA ARG A 342 -13.93 -12.83 -19.22
C ARG A 342 -13.21 -14.12 -18.86
N ALA A 343 -11.89 -14.14 -19.03
CA ALA A 343 -11.06 -15.31 -18.79
C ALA A 343 -10.87 -15.63 -17.29
N THR A 344 -10.96 -14.65 -16.40
CA THR A 344 -10.58 -14.82 -14.98
C THR A 344 -11.77 -14.83 -14.02
N ALA A 345 -12.83 -14.06 -14.29
CA ALA A 345 -13.91 -13.85 -13.31
C ALA A 345 -14.65 -15.13 -12.93
N TRP A 346 -14.83 -16.07 -13.87
CA TRP A 346 -15.46 -17.36 -13.59
C TRP A 346 -14.67 -18.18 -12.57
N TYR A 347 -13.35 -18.22 -12.71
CA TYR A 347 -12.49 -18.93 -11.78
C TYR A 347 -12.50 -18.27 -10.40
N VAL A 348 -12.41 -16.95 -10.35
CA VAL A 348 -12.41 -16.20 -9.08
C VAL A 348 -13.75 -16.33 -8.36
N SER A 349 -14.88 -16.17 -9.06
CA SER A 349 -16.22 -16.33 -8.50
C SER A 349 -16.43 -17.73 -7.90
N ASN A 350 -16.09 -18.78 -8.65
CA ASN A 350 -16.19 -20.15 -8.14
C ASN A 350 -15.19 -20.40 -6.99
N ALA A 351 -13.98 -19.84 -7.03
CA ALA A 351 -13.03 -19.95 -5.93
C ALA A 351 -13.54 -19.29 -4.64
N MET A 352 -14.22 -18.15 -4.74
CA MET A 352 -14.86 -17.49 -3.58
C MET A 352 -15.99 -18.35 -3.00
N LEU A 353 -16.80 -18.98 -3.85
CA LEU A 353 -17.84 -19.92 -3.40
C LEU A 353 -17.23 -21.16 -2.75
N LEU A 354 -16.17 -21.73 -3.32
CA LEU A 354 -15.47 -22.88 -2.74
C LEU A 354 -14.76 -22.51 -1.43
N ALA A 355 -14.16 -21.33 -1.33
CA ALA A 355 -13.59 -20.83 -0.08
C ALA A 355 -14.69 -20.67 0.99
N SER A 356 -15.83 -20.10 0.63
CA SER A 356 -17.00 -20.02 1.53
C SER A 356 -17.46 -21.41 1.97
N GLY A 357 -17.55 -22.34 1.02
CA GLY A 357 -17.91 -23.73 1.26
C GLY A 357 -16.91 -24.47 2.14
N THR A 358 -15.61 -24.13 2.06
CA THR A 358 -14.56 -24.67 2.93
C THR A 358 -14.84 -24.31 4.39
N ILE A 359 -15.08 -23.02 4.67
CA ILE A 359 -15.33 -22.54 6.03
C ILE A 359 -16.68 -23.08 6.55
N LEU A 360 -17.69 -23.18 5.69
CA LEU A 360 -18.99 -23.75 6.05
C LEU A 360 -18.88 -25.24 6.38
N LEU A 361 -18.18 -26.01 5.54
CA LEU A 361 -17.93 -27.44 5.78
C LEU A 361 -17.13 -27.67 7.05
N ALA A 362 -16.15 -26.82 7.33
CA ALA A 362 -15.36 -26.86 8.57
C ALA A 362 -16.19 -26.64 9.85
N HIS A 363 -17.39 -26.04 9.73
CA HIS A 363 -18.33 -25.87 10.85
C HIS A 363 -19.27 -27.04 11.07
N PHE A 364 -19.69 -27.67 9.98
CA PHE A 364 -20.73 -28.70 10.03
C PHE A 364 -20.19 -30.12 10.08
N GLN A 365 -18.93 -30.34 9.70
CA GLN A 365 -18.32 -31.66 9.70
C GLN A 365 -16.80 -31.62 9.91
N ASP A 366 -16.30 -32.73 10.44
CA ASP A 366 -14.91 -33.01 10.81
C ASP A 366 -14.26 -34.09 9.91
N TYR A 367 -14.97 -34.57 8.87
CA TYR A 367 -14.50 -35.64 8.00
C TYR A 367 -13.56 -35.17 6.88
N GLY A 368 -13.07 -33.93 6.88
CA GLY A 368 -12.08 -33.48 5.91
C GLY A 368 -12.63 -33.12 4.52
N LEU A 369 -13.95 -33.03 4.31
CA LEU A 369 -14.52 -32.63 3.01
C LEU A 369 -14.10 -31.22 2.58
N GLU A 370 -13.77 -30.35 3.55
CA GLU A 370 -13.23 -29.02 3.35
C GLU A 370 -11.87 -29.02 2.63
N ILE A 371 -11.14 -30.15 2.63
CA ILE A 371 -9.90 -30.32 1.87
C ILE A 371 -10.21 -30.24 0.36
N ILE A 372 -11.30 -30.86 -0.09
CA ILE A 372 -11.66 -30.91 -1.51
C ILE A 372 -12.03 -29.51 -2.01
N THR A 373 -12.80 -28.75 -1.22
CA THR A 373 -13.23 -27.41 -1.58
C THR A 373 -12.07 -26.41 -1.53
N SER A 374 -11.20 -26.48 -0.51
CA SER A 374 -10.01 -25.62 -0.42
C SER A 374 -9.01 -25.88 -1.54
N CYS A 375 -8.69 -27.14 -1.83
CA CYS A 375 -7.82 -27.51 -2.94
C CYS A 375 -8.44 -27.12 -4.29
N GLY A 376 -9.74 -27.32 -4.45
CA GLY A 376 -10.49 -26.87 -5.64
C GLY A 376 -10.39 -25.36 -5.84
N ALA A 377 -10.52 -24.57 -4.77
CA ALA A 377 -10.35 -23.12 -4.83
C ALA A 377 -8.92 -22.72 -5.28
N VAL A 378 -7.88 -23.38 -4.77
CA VAL A 378 -6.49 -23.15 -5.19
C VAL A 378 -6.30 -23.47 -6.67
N VAL A 379 -6.85 -24.57 -7.18
CA VAL A 379 -6.74 -24.94 -8.60
C VAL A 379 -7.40 -23.87 -9.49
N LEU A 380 -8.58 -23.37 -9.11
CA LEU A 380 -9.25 -22.30 -9.86
C LEU A 380 -8.45 -21.00 -9.82
N LEU A 381 -7.89 -20.62 -8.66
CA LEU A 381 -7.07 -19.42 -8.52
C LEU A 381 -5.75 -19.53 -9.28
N TYR A 382 -5.12 -20.72 -9.29
CA TYR A 382 -3.95 -21.00 -10.13
C TYR A 382 -4.27 -20.76 -11.62
N ARG A 383 -5.44 -21.24 -12.10
CA ARG A 383 -5.89 -20.98 -13.47
C ARG A 383 -6.19 -19.50 -13.71
N ALA A 384 -6.75 -18.80 -12.73
CA ALA A 384 -6.97 -17.36 -12.81
C ALA A 384 -5.64 -16.60 -12.99
N VAL A 385 -4.62 -16.90 -12.16
CA VAL A 385 -3.28 -16.30 -12.29
C VAL A 385 -2.63 -16.64 -13.62
N LYS A 386 -2.74 -17.89 -14.10
CA LYS A 386 -2.25 -18.26 -15.42
C LYS A 386 -2.92 -17.44 -16.53
N ASN A 387 -4.24 -17.23 -16.45
CA ASN A 387 -4.96 -16.39 -17.40
C ASN A 387 -4.55 -14.92 -17.32
N LEU A 388 -4.24 -14.39 -16.14
CA LEU A 388 -3.67 -13.05 -15.99
C LEU A 388 -2.28 -12.91 -16.64
N ASN A 389 -1.54 -14.02 -16.82
CA ASN A 389 -0.25 -14.01 -17.53
C ASN A 389 -0.40 -14.11 -19.05
N VAL A 390 -1.51 -14.70 -19.53
CA VAL A 390 -1.83 -14.75 -20.96
C VAL A 390 -2.41 -13.41 -21.42
N TYR A 391 -3.30 -12.82 -20.62
CA TYR A 391 -3.94 -11.53 -20.92
C TYR A 391 -3.30 -10.42 -20.08
N THR A 392 -2.21 -9.86 -20.59
CA THR A 392 -1.42 -8.79 -19.96
C THR A 392 -2.22 -7.51 -19.75
N GLU A 393 -1.86 -6.73 -18.72
CA GLU A 393 -2.58 -5.52 -18.31
C GLU A 393 -2.35 -4.38 -19.28
N ARG A 394 -3.41 -3.58 -19.51
CA ARG A 394 -3.33 -2.38 -20.34
C ARG A 394 -2.86 -1.17 -19.54
N THR A 395 -3.22 -1.13 -18.26
CA THR A 395 -2.98 0.05 -17.41
C THR A 395 -2.52 -0.32 -16.01
N SER A 396 -1.82 0.61 -15.34
CA SER A 396 -1.44 0.48 -13.92
C SER A 396 -2.65 0.33 -12.99
N LYS A 397 -3.80 0.91 -13.37
CA LYS A 397 -5.06 0.77 -12.62
C LYS A 397 -5.57 -0.68 -12.69
N GLU A 398 -5.59 -1.27 -13.88
CA GLU A 398 -5.99 -2.67 -14.07
C GLU A 398 -5.06 -3.62 -13.30
N ARG A 399 -3.74 -3.37 -13.35
CA ARG A 399 -2.75 -4.09 -12.54
C ARG A 399 -3.10 -4.05 -11.05
N PHE A 400 -3.36 -2.87 -10.50
CA PHE A 400 -3.66 -2.75 -9.07
C PHE A 400 -5.01 -3.34 -8.70
N LEU A 401 -6.07 -3.09 -9.49
CA LEU A 401 -7.44 -3.45 -9.16
C LEU A 401 -7.79 -4.91 -9.50
N VAL A 402 -6.99 -5.59 -10.32
CA VAL A 402 -7.20 -7.00 -10.72
C VAL A 402 -6.11 -7.90 -10.15
N ASP A 403 -4.82 -7.56 -10.32
CA ASP A 403 -3.73 -8.48 -9.91
C ASP A 403 -3.49 -8.50 -8.42
N VAL A 404 -3.65 -7.37 -7.73
CA VAL A 404 -3.46 -7.34 -6.28
C VAL A 404 -4.52 -8.19 -5.57
N PRO A 405 -5.83 -8.01 -5.84
CA PRO A 405 -6.84 -8.83 -5.22
C PRO A 405 -6.70 -10.31 -5.56
N ILE A 406 -6.62 -10.67 -6.86
CA ILE A 406 -6.56 -12.08 -7.28
C ILE A 406 -5.28 -12.73 -6.77
N GLY A 407 -4.14 -12.04 -6.84
CA GLY A 407 -2.87 -12.55 -6.36
C GLY A 407 -2.86 -12.78 -4.85
N ALA A 408 -3.28 -11.78 -4.06
CA ALA A 408 -3.36 -11.90 -2.61
C ALA A 408 -4.28 -13.05 -2.17
N PHE A 409 -5.43 -13.19 -2.83
CA PHE A 409 -6.35 -14.29 -2.56
C PHE A 409 -5.77 -15.65 -2.94
N THR A 410 -5.02 -15.74 -4.04
CA THR A 410 -4.31 -16.96 -4.44
C THR A 410 -3.25 -17.36 -3.41
N GLY A 411 -2.42 -16.40 -2.98
CA GLY A 411 -1.37 -16.64 -1.99
C GLY A 411 -1.93 -17.10 -0.64
N TRP A 412 -3.01 -16.46 -0.19
CA TRP A 412 -3.72 -16.87 1.03
C TRP A 412 -4.32 -18.28 0.91
N MET A 413 -5.05 -18.56 -0.16
CA MET A 413 -5.69 -19.87 -0.33
C MET A 413 -4.67 -21.00 -0.48
N LEU A 414 -3.50 -20.73 -1.07
CA LEU A 414 -2.42 -21.70 -1.19
C LEU A 414 -1.96 -22.20 0.18
N ILE A 415 -1.66 -21.29 1.11
CA ILE A 415 -1.23 -21.66 2.47
C ILE A 415 -2.41 -22.16 3.33
N PHE A 416 -3.59 -21.57 3.18
CA PHE A 416 -4.79 -21.99 3.90
C PHE A 416 -5.18 -23.43 3.56
N SER A 417 -5.16 -23.83 2.28
CA SER A 417 -5.44 -25.21 1.87
C SER A 417 -4.48 -26.23 2.48
N ALA A 418 -3.20 -25.88 2.62
CA ALA A 418 -2.22 -26.75 3.27
C ALA A 418 -2.55 -26.92 4.75
N THR A 419 -2.90 -25.84 5.46
CA THR A 419 -3.38 -25.95 6.84
C THR A 419 -4.62 -26.84 6.93
N THR A 420 -5.59 -26.69 6.01
CA THR A 420 -6.79 -27.54 5.96
C THR A 420 -6.43 -29.02 5.77
N VAL A 421 -5.49 -29.35 4.89
CA VAL A 421 -4.99 -30.73 4.70
C VAL A 421 -4.40 -31.27 6.00
N PHE A 422 -3.58 -30.49 6.69
CA PHE A 422 -2.96 -30.92 7.95
C PHE A 422 -3.96 -31.05 9.09
N THR A 423 -4.97 -30.19 9.15
CA THR A 423 -6.08 -30.33 10.09
C THR A 423 -6.83 -31.64 9.87
N GLY A 424 -7.14 -31.99 8.62
CA GLY A 424 -7.75 -33.29 8.32
C GLY A 424 -6.83 -34.48 8.58
N MET A 425 -5.53 -34.35 8.32
CA MET A 425 -4.54 -35.37 8.68
C MET A 425 -4.48 -35.61 10.20
N ALA A 426 -4.60 -34.54 11.00
CA ALA A 426 -4.65 -34.63 12.45
C ALA A 426 -5.97 -35.27 12.92
N ALA A 427 -7.11 -34.90 12.33
CA ALA A 427 -8.41 -35.49 12.63
C ALA A 427 -8.44 -37.02 12.38
N TRP A 428 -7.76 -37.47 11.33
CA TRP A 428 -7.66 -38.90 10.97
C TRP A 428 -6.48 -39.63 11.63
N ASN A 429 -5.66 -38.93 12.42
CA ASN A 429 -4.45 -39.44 13.04
C ASN A 429 -3.48 -40.16 12.06
N ILE A 430 -3.27 -39.58 10.86
CA ILE A 430 -2.49 -40.19 9.78
C ILE A 430 -0.99 -40.30 10.13
N SER A 431 -0.45 -39.36 10.90
CA SER A 431 0.96 -39.38 11.31
C SER A 431 1.31 -40.64 12.10
N ASP A 432 0.42 -41.05 13.00
CA ASP A 432 0.59 -42.25 13.82
C ASP A 432 0.42 -43.51 12.98
N LEU A 433 -0.48 -43.47 11.97
CA LEU A 433 -0.73 -44.60 11.08
C LEU A 433 0.48 -44.94 10.19
N LEU A 434 1.22 -43.93 9.73
CA LEU A 434 2.36 -44.11 8.82
C LEU A 434 3.72 -44.23 9.53
N PHE A 435 3.76 -44.11 10.87
CA PHE A 435 4.98 -44.10 11.68
C PHE A 435 6.02 -43.04 11.26
N ILE A 436 5.57 -41.97 10.60
CA ILE A 436 6.42 -40.86 10.17
C ILE A 436 6.14 -39.66 11.06
N PRO A 437 7.17 -39.06 11.70
CA PRO A 437 7.00 -37.87 12.52
C PRO A 437 6.31 -36.72 11.76
N GLU A 438 5.35 -36.05 12.40
CA GLU A 438 4.59 -34.95 11.81
C GLU A 438 5.49 -33.83 11.23
N ILE A 439 6.64 -33.61 11.87
CA ILE A 439 7.63 -32.61 11.43
C ILE A 439 8.15 -32.87 10.01
N ILE A 440 8.29 -34.13 9.60
CA ILE A 440 8.78 -34.47 8.26
C ILE A 440 7.72 -34.08 7.22
N TRP A 441 6.46 -34.40 7.49
CA TRP A 441 5.34 -33.98 6.63
C TRP A 441 5.26 -32.46 6.54
N ALA A 442 5.38 -31.76 7.68
CA ALA A 442 5.36 -30.31 7.71
C ALA A 442 6.49 -29.73 6.85
N ILE A 443 7.72 -30.20 7.00
CA ILE A 443 8.86 -29.73 6.19
C ILE A 443 8.60 -29.96 4.70
N ILE A 444 8.17 -31.17 4.31
CA ILE A 444 7.90 -31.51 2.91
C ILE A 444 6.80 -30.59 2.35
N ALA A 445 5.71 -30.40 3.08
CA ALA A 445 4.61 -29.54 2.66
C ALA A 445 5.06 -28.07 2.55
N THR A 446 5.84 -27.55 3.51
CA THR A 446 6.41 -26.19 3.40
C THR A 446 7.26 -26.05 2.15
N LEU A 447 8.14 -27.02 1.86
CA LEU A 447 8.98 -27.00 0.66
C LEU A 447 8.15 -27.02 -0.62
N ILE A 448 7.11 -27.87 -0.69
CA ILE A 448 6.19 -27.91 -1.85
C ILE A 448 5.49 -26.57 -2.02
N LEU A 449 4.99 -25.97 -0.94
CA LEU A 449 4.34 -24.66 -0.98
C LEU A 449 5.28 -23.55 -1.43
N LEU A 450 6.54 -23.56 -0.98
CA LEU A 450 7.57 -22.62 -1.42
C LEU A 450 7.87 -22.78 -2.91
N VAL A 451 7.93 -24.01 -3.42
CA VAL A 451 8.10 -24.26 -4.86
C VAL A 451 6.90 -23.75 -5.65
N LEU A 452 5.67 -24.04 -5.22
CA LEU A 452 4.45 -23.55 -5.87
C LEU A 452 4.37 -22.02 -5.84
N LEU A 453 4.72 -21.42 -4.70
CA LEU A 453 4.79 -19.97 -4.55
C LEU A 453 5.84 -19.36 -5.49
N SER A 454 7.02 -19.98 -5.59
CA SER A 454 8.08 -19.56 -6.51
C SER A 454 7.60 -19.61 -7.97
N GLN A 455 6.94 -20.69 -8.38
CA GLN A 455 6.37 -20.81 -9.71
C GLN A 455 5.34 -19.70 -9.99
N LEU A 456 4.42 -19.44 -9.06
CA LEU A 456 3.40 -18.40 -9.23
C LEU A 456 3.98 -16.99 -9.21
N SER A 457 4.91 -16.70 -8.30
CA SER A 457 5.48 -15.37 -8.11
C SER A 457 6.43 -14.97 -9.24
N LEU A 458 7.23 -15.91 -9.76
CA LEU A 458 8.20 -15.66 -10.82
C LEU A 458 7.59 -15.65 -12.23
N THR A 459 6.31 -16.02 -12.37
CA THR A 459 5.62 -15.91 -13.67
C THR A 459 5.30 -14.45 -14.04
N GLY A 460 5.50 -14.12 -15.31
CA GLY A 460 5.23 -12.78 -15.85
C GLY A 460 6.12 -11.70 -15.22
N ARG A 461 5.49 -10.63 -14.71
CA ARG A 461 6.11 -9.40 -14.17
C ARG A 461 6.62 -9.46 -12.71
N GLY A 462 6.62 -10.62 -12.08
CA GLY A 462 6.91 -10.74 -10.64
C GLY A 462 5.68 -10.36 -9.81
N ARG A 463 4.83 -11.34 -9.48
CA ARG A 463 3.54 -11.09 -8.81
C ARG A 463 3.68 -11.02 -7.29
N MET A 464 4.11 -9.86 -6.81
CA MET A 464 4.29 -9.61 -5.38
C MET A 464 3.00 -9.80 -4.56
N SER A 465 1.83 -9.59 -5.16
CA SER A 465 0.54 -9.80 -4.47
C SER A 465 0.34 -11.24 -3.98
N VAL A 466 0.77 -12.24 -4.77
CA VAL A 466 0.72 -13.65 -4.36
C VAL A 466 1.64 -13.89 -3.17
N VAL A 467 2.85 -13.33 -3.20
CA VAL A 467 3.82 -13.47 -2.12
C VAL A 467 3.33 -12.80 -0.84
N LEU A 468 2.70 -11.62 -0.93
CA LEU A 468 2.14 -10.93 0.23
C LEU A 468 0.99 -11.73 0.89
N GLY A 469 0.07 -12.26 0.08
CA GLY A 469 -1.02 -13.10 0.60
C GLY A 469 -0.51 -14.37 1.29
N PHE A 470 0.51 -15.02 0.70
CA PHE A 470 1.16 -16.19 1.29
C PHE A 470 1.94 -15.82 2.57
N THR A 471 2.65 -14.70 2.56
CA THR A 471 3.43 -14.20 3.70
C THR A 471 2.55 -14.00 4.92
N PHE A 472 1.35 -13.42 4.73
CA PHE A 472 0.41 -13.24 5.83
C PHE A 472 0.04 -14.57 6.48
N GLY A 473 -0.35 -15.60 5.71
CA GLY A 473 -0.67 -16.92 6.27
C GLY A 473 0.55 -17.65 6.84
N LEU A 474 1.72 -17.55 6.19
CA LEU A 474 2.96 -18.14 6.71
C LEU A 474 3.37 -17.49 8.04
N SER A 475 3.19 -16.18 8.18
CA SER A 475 3.46 -15.49 9.45
C SER A 475 2.50 -15.94 10.57
N ALA A 476 1.29 -16.38 10.25
CA ALA A 476 0.38 -17.00 11.22
C ALA A 476 0.85 -18.39 11.67
N ILE A 477 1.42 -19.18 10.76
CA ILE A 477 2.05 -20.47 11.11
C ILE A 477 3.32 -20.24 11.93
N VAL A 478 4.21 -19.35 11.48
CA VAL A 478 5.43 -19.00 12.21
C VAL A 478 5.10 -18.46 13.60
N GLY A 479 4.08 -17.60 13.71
CA GLY A 479 3.60 -17.07 14.99
C GLY A 479 3.15 -18.17 15.95
N SER A 480 2.40 -19.18 15.47
CA SER A 480 2.00 -20.32 16.32
C SER A 480 3.19 -21.19 16.73
N ARG A 481 4.24 -21.28 15.90
CA ARG A 481 5.45 -22.07 16.20
C ARG A 481 6.47 -21.36 17.10
N LEU A 482 6.39 -20.03 17.22
CA LEU A 482 7.29 -19.23 18.06
C LEU A 482 6.69 -18.89 19.42
N PHE A 483 5.37 -18.64 19.47
CA PHE A 483 4.69 -18.17 20.67
C PHE A 483 3.62 -19.14 21.18
N GLY A 484 3.35 -20.24 20.47
CA GLY A 484 2.34 -21.23 20.83
C GLY A 484 2.89 -22.37 21.67
N GLU A 485 2.02 -23.36 21.92
CA GLU A 485 2.34 -24.53 22.73
C GLU A 485 3.19 -25.57 21.95
N ASN A 486 3.00 -25.63 20.63
CA ASN A 486 3.62 -26.63 19.77
C ASN A 486 4.80 -26.01 18.98
N ASN A 487 5.91 -25.75 19.69
CA ASN A 487 7.07 -25.00 19.17
C ASN A 487 7.95 -25.83 18.24
N SER A 488 8.38 -25.23 17.13
CA SER A 488 9.32 -25.86 16.19
C SER A 488 10.21 -24.83 15.47
N PHE A 489 11.40 -24.59 16.02
CA PHE A 489 12.37 -23.64 15.46
C PHE A 489 12.89 -24.04 14.08
N LEU A 490 12.99 -25.35 13.81
CA LEU A 490 13.45 -25.86 12.52
C LEU A 490 12.46 -25.49 11.41
N LEU A 491 11.16 -25.71 11.64
CA LEU A 491 10.12 -25.36 10.66
C LEU A 491 10.10 -23.86 10.41
N VAL A 492 10.22 -23.05 11.46
CA VAL A 492 10.31 -21.58 11.37
C VAL A 492 11.51 -21.16 10.54
N GLY A 493 12.69 -21.74 10.78
CA GLY A 493 13.91 -21.43 10.03
C GLY A 493 13.76 -21.70 8.54
N ILE A 494 13.22 -22.87 8.16
CA ILE A 494 12.98 -23.24 6.76
C ILE A 494 11.94 -22.31 6.12
N ALA A 495 10.83 -22.05 6.81
CA ALA A 495 9.75 -21.20 6.33
C ALA A 495 10.23 -19.76 6.06
N LEU A 496 10.92 -19.15 7.03
CA LEU A 496 11.41 -17.77 6.90
C LEU A 496 12.53 -17.64 5.87
N LEU A 497 13.50 -18.55 5.87
CA LEU A 497 14.59 -18.53 4.89
C LEU A 497 14.04 -18.73 3.46
N GLY A 498 13.16 -19.72 3.28
CA GLY A 498 12.52 -19.99 1.99
C GLY A 498 11.70 -18.81 1.49
N LEU A 499 10.91 -18.20 2.38
CA LEU A 499 10.13 -17.00 2.03
C LEU A 499 11.04 -15.83 1.67
N PHE A 500 12.12 -15.60 2.42
CA PHE A 500 13.09 -14.55 2.14
C PHE A 500 13.74 -14.72 0.76
N VAL A 501 14.15 -15.94 0.41
CA VAL A 501 14.72 -16.25 -0.92
C VAL A 501 13.71 -15.96 -2.03
N ILE A 502 12.44 -16.34 -1.86
CA ILE A 502 11.39 -16.09 -2.86
C ILE A 502 11.08 -14.60 -2.98
N LEU A 503 11.00 -13.86 -1.87
CA LEU A 503 10.82 -12.41 -1.87
C LEU A 503 11.94 -11.72 -2.65
N ALA A 504 13.20 -12.07 -2.36
CA ALA A 504 14.36 -11.52 -3.06
C ALA A 504 14.35 -11.87 -4.55
N ALA A 505 14.01 -13.12 -4.89
CA ALA A 505 13.91 -13.57 -6.28
C ALA A 505 12.78 -12.85 -7.04
N THR A 506 11.63 -12.65 -6.40
CA THR A 506 10.47 -11.95 -6.98
C THR A 506 10.78 -10.48 -7.23
N GLU A 507 11.45 -9.82 -6.28
CA GLU A 507 11.86 -8.42 -6.43
C GLU A 507 12.93 -8.25 -7.50
N ASN A 508 13.93 -9.14 -7.54
CA ASN A 508 14.93 -9.15 -8.60
C ASN A 508 14.29 -9.36 -9.99
N ARG A 509 13.33 -10.28 -10.11
CA ARG A 509 12.57 -10.50 -11.35
C ARG A 509 11.81 -9.24 -11.78
N ARG A 510 11.15 -8.56 -10.83
CA ARG A 510 10.42 -7.32 -11.08
C ARG A 510 11.36 -6.20 -11.52
N TYR A 511 12.51 -6.07 -10.88
CA TYR A 511 13.55 -5.11 -11.25
C TYR A 511 14.04 -5.32 -12.68
N GLN A 512 14.42 -6.56 -13.04
CA GLN A 512 14.87 -6.90 -14.39
C GLN A 512 13.86 -6.52 -15.46
N ILE A 513 12.57 -6.75 -15.20
CA ILE A 513 11.50 -6.43 -16.15
C ILE A 513 11.32 -4.92 -16.30
N SER A 514 11.33 -4.17 -15.20
CA SER A 514 11.25 -2.70 -15.28
C SER A 514 12.40 -2.07 -16.07
N VAL A 515 13.60 -2.64 -15.96
CA VAL A 515 14.77 -2.22 -16.75
C VAL A 515 14.61 -2.58 -18.23
N ALA A 516 14.11 -3.79 -18.53
CA ALA A 516 13.82 -4.21 -19.90
C ALA A 516 12.75 -3.33 -20.57
N GLU A 517 11.67 -3.00 -19.85
CA GLU A 517 10.62 -2.08 -20.32
C GLU A 517 11.16 -0.69 -20.62
N LYS A 518 12.02 -0.16 -19.74
CA LYS A 518 12.64 1.15 -19.95
C LYS A 518 13.50 1.16 -21.22
N ARG A 519 14.32 0.11 -21.43
CA ARG A 519 15.14 -0.03 -22.65
C ARG A 519 14.27 -0.15 -23.91
N ALA A 520 13.19 -0.92 -23.86
CA ALA A 520 12.26 -1.05 -24.98
C ALA A 520 11.62 0.29 -25.35
N MET A 521 11.21 1.09 -24.37
CA MET A 521 10.66 2.43 -24.65
C MET A 521 11.70 3.39 -25.22
N GLU A 522 12.94 3.34 -24.73
CA GLU A 522 14.06 4.15 -25.27
C GLU A 522 14.33 3.81 -26.76
N HIS A 523 14.25 2.52 -27.14
CA HIS A 523 14.37 2.11 -28.55
C HIS A 523 13.20 2.60 -29.41
N LEU A 524 11.96 2.50 -28.94
CA LEU A 524 10.79 2.98 -29.69
C LEU A 524 10.79 4.50 -29.89
N THR A 525 11.24 5.27 -28.90
CA THR A 525 11.35 6.74 -29.05
C THR A 525 12.45 7.14 -30.04
N TYR A 526 13.50 6.33 -30.15
CA TYR A 526 14.56 6.57 -31.13
C TYR A 526 14.06 6.36 -32.57
N ILE A 527 13.30 5.29 -32.83
CA ILE A 527 12.71 5.00 -34.14
C ILE A 527 11.76 6.13 -34.60
N ASP A 528 10.83 6.56 -33.74
CA ASP A 528 9.87 7.64 -34.05
C ASP A 528 10.55 9.02 -34.26
N SER A 529 11.75 9.20 -33.67
CA SER A 529 12.55 10.39 -33.93
C SER A 529 13.27 10.36 -35.27
N ASP A 530 13.79 9.20 -35.70
CA ASP A 530 14.46 9.05 -36.99
C ASP A 530 13.46 9.18 -38.17
N ASP A 531 12.23 8.65 -38.03
CA ASP A 531 11.16 8.81 -39.03
C ASP A 531 10.69 10.27 -39.19
N ASN A 532 10.72 11.07 -38.12
CA ASN A 532 10.40 12.50 -38.21
C ASN A 532 11.53 13.34 -38.84
N TYR A 533 12.75 12.83 -38.86
CA TYR A 533 13.90 13.49 -39.50
C TYR A 533 14.04 13.12 -40.98
N SER A 534 13.53 11.97 -41.43
CA SER A 534 13.50 11.59 -42.86
C SER A 534 12.36 12.27 -43.65
N ALA A 535 11.32 12.77 -42.97
CA ALA A 535 10.15 13.42 -43.58
C ALA A 535 10.25 14.95 -43.77
N GLN A 536 11.38 15.59 -43.40
CA GLN A 536 11.67 17.03 -43.61
C GLN A 536 12.76 17.24 -44.65
#